data_AF-A0A6G0KX15-F1
#
_entry.id   AF-A0A6G0KX15-F1
#
_cell.length_a   1.000
_cell.length_b   1.000
_cell.length_c   1.000
_cell.angle_alpha   90.00
_cell.angle_beta   90.00
_cell.angle_gamma   90.00
#
_symmetry.space_group_name_H-M   'P 1'
#
loop_
_entity.id
_entity.type
_entity.pdbx_description
1 polymer ?
#
loop_
_entity_poly.entity_id
_entity_poly.type
_entity_poly.pdbx_seq_one_letter_code
_entity_poly.pdbx_strand_id
1 'polypeptide(L)'
;MNSLPTSPPTLSPTSPPTTRPKHHTPEERRRGLDAYHSGEDRRAVASHNGFPRSTDERLVSTGRVEDLPRGGGRATKVTSEIKVTLELWVNECCTYTLGTLRTMVLDEFNVLLSEATMSRHLVGMFFTAKRE
;
A
#
# COMPACT_ATOMS: atom_id res chain seq x y z
N MET A 1 -30.81 -31.50 62.06
CA MET A 1 -30.20 -30.16 62.24
C MET A 1 -28.88 -30.17 61.48
N ASN A 2 -28.94 -30.14 60.15
CA ASN A 2 -28.79 -28.99 59.24
C ASN A 2 -27.31 -28.70 58.94
N SER A 3 -26.78 -29.43 57.96
CA SER A 3 -25.50 -29.16 57.32
C SER A 3 -25.64 -27.98 56.35
N LEU A 4 -24.80 -26.95 56.49
CA LEU A 4 -24.71 -25.84 55.53
C LEU A 4 -24.10 -26.29 54.19
N PRO A 5 -24.59 -25.81 53.03
CA PRO A 5 -23.88 -25.95 51.78
C PRO A 5 -22.83 -24.84 51.61
N THR A 6 -21.56 -25.22 51.49
CA THR A 6 -20.48 -24.33 51.03
C THR A 6 -20.67 -23.96 49.56
N SER A 7 -20.79 -22.66 49.28
CA SER A 7 -20.80 -22.12 47.91
C SER A 7 -19.44 -22.32 47.22
N PRO A 8 -19.41 -22.56 45.89
CA PRO A 8 -18.16 -22.70 45.15
C PRO A 8 -17.48 -21.33 44.94
N PRO A 9 -16.14 -21.30 44.76
CA PRO A 9 -15.40 -20.06 44.54
C PRO A 9 -15.80 -19.41 43.21
N THR A 10 -16.13 -18.12 43.26
CA THR A 10 -16.39 -17.26 42.11
C THR A 10 -15.13 -17.19 41.24
N LEU A 11 -15.20 -17.76 40.02
CA LEU A 11 -14.17 -17.58 39.00
C LEU A 11 -14.15 -16.11 38.58
N SER A 12 -13.05 -15.43 38.85
CA SER A 12 -12.75 -14.09 38.35
C SER A 12 -12.85 -14.05 36.82
N PRO A 13 -13.38 -12.98 36.21
CA PRO A 13 -13.37 -12.86 34.76
C PRO A 13 -11.93 -12.74 34.27
N THR A 14 -11.44 -13.80 33.62
CA THR A 14 -10.15 -13.82 32.92
C THR A 14 -10.17 -12.72 31.88
N SER A 15 -9.27 -11.74 32.01
CA SER A 15 -9.10 -10.71 31.00
C SER A 15 -8.80 -11.38 29.65
N PRO A 16 -9.47 -10.97 28.55
CA PRO A 16 -9.26 -11.63 27.27
C PRO A 16 -7.80 -11.45 26.82
N PRO A 17 -7.20 -12.47 26.19
CA PRO A 17 -5.84 -12.37 25.67
C PRO A 17 -5.76 -11.19 24.69
N THR A 18 -4.76 -10.34 24.87
CA THR A 18 -4.47 -9.22 23.97
C THR A 18 -4.12 -9.79 22.60
N THR A 19 -5.14 -9.86 21.75
CA THR A 19 -5.00 -10.28 20.36
C THR A 19 -4.50 -9.09 19.56
N ARG A 20 -3.54 -9.34 18.66
CA ARG A 20 -3.13 -8.37 17.63
C ARG A 20 -4.39 -7.76 17.00
N PRO A 21 -4.45 -6.44 16.72
CA PRO A 21 -5.64 -5.82 16.16
C PRO A 21 -6.03 -6.57 14.89
N LYS A 22 -7.19 -7.24 14.94
CA LYS A 22 -7.76 -7.93 13.78
C LYS A 22 -8.07 -6.86 12.75
N HIS A 23 -7.62 -7.09 11.52
CA HIS A 23 -8.08 -6.29 10.40
C HIS A 23 -9.58 -6.51 10.26
N HIS A 24 -10.36 -5.43 10.21
CA HIS A 24 -11.80 -5.53 10.00
C HIS A 24 -12.08 -6.18 8.65
N THR A 25 -12.99 -7.14 8.63
CA THR A 25 -13.29 -7.87 7.40
C THR A 25 -14.12 -7.01 6.44
N PRO A 26 -14.08 -7.28 5.13
CA PRO A 26 -14.95 -6.62 4.16
C PRO A 26 -16.44 -6.72 4.55
N GLU A 27 -16.88 -7.84 5.11
CA GLU A 27 -18.26 -8.04 5.54
C GLU A 27 -18.63 -7.15 6.72
N GLU A 28 -17.74 -6.98 7.70
CA GLU A 28 -17.93 -6.05 8.82
C GLU A 28 -18.07 -4.61 8.32
N ARG A 29 -17.25 -4.22 7.35
CA ARG A 29 -17.30 -2.89 6.73
C ARG A 29 -18.56 -2.70 5.88
N ARG A 30 -18.97 -3.74 5.15
CA ARG A 30 -20.22 -3.73 4.37
C ARG A 30 -21.41 -3.44 5.27
N ARG A 31 -21.53 -4.15 6.40
CA ARG A 31 -22.62 -3.92 7.37
C ARG A 31 -22.65 -2.49 7.90
N GLY A 32 -21.49 -1.92 8.24
CA GLY A 32 -21.41 -0.52 8.71
C GLY A 32 -21.84 0.49 7.64
N LEU A 33 -21.48 0.24 6.38
CA LEU A 33 -21.85 1.09 5.26
C LEU A 33 -23.33 0.97 4.90
N ASP A 34 -23.89 -0.24 4.93
CA ASP A 34 -25.31 -0.49 4.66
C ASP A 34 -26.19 0.16 5.74
N ALA A 35 -25.81 0.08 7.01
CA ALA A 35 -26.50 0.78 8.11
C ALA A 35 -26.54 2.30 7.88
N TYR A 36 -25.44 2.89 7.39
CA TYR A 36 -25.40 4.31 7.03
C TYR A 36 -26.37 4.66 5.89
N HIS A 37 -26.43 3.84 4.84
CA HIS A 37 -27.35 4.06 3.71
C HIS A 37 -28.83 3.86 4.09
N SER A 38 -29.12 2.91 4.98
CA SER A 38 -30.48 2.62 5.47
C SER A 38 -30.96 3.60 6.55
N GLY A 39 -30.11 4.53 7.00
CA GLY A 39 -30.44 5.48 8.08
C GLY A 39 -30.50 4.85 9.47
N GLU A 40 -29.96 3.64 9.63
CA GLU A 40 -29.85 2.94 10.91
C GLU A 40 -28.73 3.52 11.79
N ASP A 41 -28.70 3.14 13.08
CA ASP A 41 -27.64 3.59 13.98
C ASP A 41 -26.30 2.90 13.68
N ARG A 42 -25.54 3.52 12.77
CA ARG A 42 -24.19 3.06 12.42
C ARG A 42 -23.25 2.94 13.61
N ARG A 43 -23.40 3.75 14.67
CA ARG A 43 -22.47 3.72 15.82
C ARG A 43 -22.66 2.46 16.64
N ALA A 44 -23.90 1.98 16.74
CA ALA A 44 -24.21 0.69 17.34
C ALA A 44 -23.59 -0.45 16.52
N VAL A 45 -23.74 -0.42 15.19
CA VAL A 45 -23.15 -1.43 14.27
C VAL A 45 -21.62 -1.44 14.34
N ALA A 46 -21.00 -0.26 14.37
CA ALA A 46 -19.56 -0.09 14.53
C ALA A 46 -19.07 -0.67 15.87
N SER A 47 -19.78 -0.38 16.97
CA SER A 47 -19.44 -0.89 18.29
C SER A 47 -19.53 -2.42 18.36
N HIS A 48 -20.57 -3.00 17.75
CA HIS A 48 -20.74 -4.45 17.65
C HIS A 48 -19.62 -5.12 16.83
N ASN A 49 -19.16 -4.48 15.75
CA ASN A 49 -18.04 -4.96 14.94
C ASN A 49 -16.65 -4.61 15.52
N GLY A 50 -16.59 -3.93 16.68
CA GLY A 50 -15.34 -3.49 17.30
C GLY A 50 -14.60 -2.41 16.52
N PHE A 51 -15.31 -1.62 15.69
CA PHE A 51 -14.71 -0.55 14.91
C PHE A 51 -14.35 0.63 15.80
N PRO A 52 -13.09 1.11 15.74
CA PRO A 52 -12.78 2.43 16.24
C PRO A 52 -13.65 3.47 15.53
N ARG A 53 -14.08 4.49 16.27
CA ARG A 53 -14.88 5.59 15.72
C ARG A 53 -14.25 6.21 14.46
N SER A 54 -12.92 6.37 14.44
CA SER A 54 -12.19 6.90 13.29
C SER A 54 -12.27 6.00 12.05
N THR A 55 -12.30 4.68 12.24
CA THR A 55 -12.48 3.71 11.16
C THR A 55 -13.89 3.78 10.60
N ASP A 56 -14.91 3.87 11.44
CA ASP A 56 -16.31 4.03 11.02
C ASP A 56 -16.53 5.34 10.25
N GLU A 57 -16.01 6.47 10.78
CA GLU A 57 -16.06 7.77 10.09
C GLU A 57 -15.34 7.73 8.73
N ARG A 58 -14.15 7.11 8.67
CA ARG A 58 -13.42 6.94 7.40
C ARG A 58 -14.16 6.03 6.42
N LEU A 59 -14.76 4.95 6.90
CA LEU A 59 -15.51 4.01 6.06
C LEU A 59 -16.69 4.72 5.39
N VAL A 60 -17.48 5.48 6.14
CA VAL A 60 -18.60 6.25 5.60
C VAL A 60 -18.10 7.36 4.66
N SER A 61 -17.05 8.09 5.04
CA SER A 61 -16.50 9.16 4.22
C SER A 61 -15.93 8.66 2.88
N THR A 62 -15.32 7.48 2.87
CA THR A 62 -14.71 6.91 1.65
C THR A 62 -15.68 6.05 0.85
N GLY A 63 -16.70 5.48 1.51
CA GLY A 63 -17.65 4.53 0.92
C GLY A 63 -17.01 3.20 0.49
N ARG A 64 -15.78 2.92 0.91
CA ARG A 64 -14.98 1.79 0.41
C ARG A 64 -14.92 0.67 1.44
N VAL A 65 -15.46 -0.48 1.05
CA VAL A 65 -15.39 -1.72 1.82
C VAL A 65 -14.01 -2.38 1.68
N GLU A 66 -13.50 -2.43 0.45
CA GLU A 66 -12.19 -2.99 0.14
C GLU A 66 -11.05 -2.00 0.44
N ASP A 67 -9.92 -2.53 0.92
CA ASP A 67 -8.70 -1.74 1.05
C ASP A 67 -8.08 -1.46 -0.31
N LEU A 68 -7.48 -0.28 -0.42
CA LEU A 68 -6.64 0.04 -1.56
C LEU A 68 -5.28 -0.63 -1.43
N PRO A 69 -4.62 -0.97 -2.56
CA PRO A 69 -3.23 -1.36 -2.56
C PRO A 69 -2.39 -0.36 -1.78
N ARG A 70 -1.59 -0.86 -0.84
CA ARG A 70 -0.73 -0.03 -0.01
C ARG A 70 0.54 0.33 -0.80
N GLY A 71 0.78 1.62 -0.94
CA GLY A 71 1.95 2.14 -1.66
C GLY A 71 1.75 2.14 -3.17
N GLY A 72 2.83 2.43 -3.90
CA GLY A 72 2.82 2.54 -5.35
C GLY A 72 4.09 3.21 -5.86
N GLY A 73 4.36 3.04 -7.15
CA GLY A 73 5.44 3.75 -7.83
C GLY A 73 5.07 5.22 -8.07
N ARG A 74 6.04 6.12 -7.90
CA ARG A 74 5.89 7.50 -8.37
C ARG A 74 6.19 7.55 -9.87
N ALA A 75 5.57 8.51 -10.56
CA ALA A 75 5.95 8.84 -11.93
C ALA A 75 7.47 9.08 -11.99
N THR A 76 8.15 8.37 -12.90
CA THR A 76 9.59 8.45 -13.10
C THR A 76 9.89 9.41 -14.24
N LYS A 77 10.92 10.25 -14.09
CA LYS A 77 11.38 11.19 -15.14
C LYS A 77 11.81 10.48 -16.42
N VAL A 78 12.32 9.26 -16.29
CA VAL A 78 12.74 8.41 -17.41
C VAL A 78 11.55 7.63 -17.93
N THR A 79 10.94 8.16 -18.98
CA THR A 79 9.85 7.51 -19.72
C THR A 79 10.38 6.30 -20.50
N SER A 80 9.48 5.43 -20.97
CA SER A 80 9.85 4.30 -21.82
C SER A 80 10.51 4.76 -23.13
N GLU A 81 10.06 5.88 -23.69
CA GLU A 81 10.63 6.49 -24.89
C GLU A 81 12.10 6.89 -24.69
N ILE A 82 12.41 7.59 -23.59
CA ILE A 82 13.79 7.94 -23.24
C ILE A 82 14.67 6.69 -23.10
N LYS A 83 14.13 5.57 -22.57
CA LYS A 83 14.90 4.32 -22.45
C LYS A 83 15.24 3.72 -23.81
N VAL A 84 14.26 3.64 -24.71
CA VAL A 84 14.44 3.10 -26.07
C VAL A 84 15.47 3.94 -26.83
N THR A 85 15.39 5.27 -26.74
CA THR A 85 16.34 6.16 -27.39
C THR A 85 17.75 6.05 -26.79
N LEU A 86 17.87 5.96 -25.47
CA LEU A 86 19.17 5.71 -24.81
C LEU A 86 19.79 4.38 -25.24
N GLU A 87 18.98 3.32 -25.37
CA GLU A 87 19.42 2.02 -25.85
C GLU A 87 19.94 2.11 -27.30
N LEU A 88 19.21 2.79 -28.19
CA LEU A 88 19.62 3.01 -29.57
C LEU A 88 20.97 3.75 -29.64
N TRP A 89 21.12 4.88 -28.94
CA TRP A 89 22.35 5.67 -28.97
C TRP A 89 23.57 4.91 -28.45
N VAL A 90 23.40 4.13 -27.38
CA VAL A 90 24.51 3.32 -26.83
C VAL A 90 24.84 2.13 -27.73
N ASN A 91 23.83 1.54 -28.40
CA ASN A 91 24.04 0.48 -29.37
C ASN A 91 24.73 0.97 -30.65
N GLU A 92 24.44 2.20 -31.08
CA GLU A 92 25.12 2.85 -32.21
C GLU A 92 26.54 3.29 -31.84
N CYS A 93 26.75 3.83 -30.63
CA CYS A 93 28.06 4.29 -30.19
C CYS A 93 28.25 4.11 -28.67
N CYS A 94 28.95 3.04 -28.29
CA CYS A 94 29.20 2.70 -26.89
C CYS A 94 30.29 3.57 -26.21
N THR A 95 30.91 4.50 -26.94
CA THR A 95 31.93 5.42 -26.38
C THR A 95 31.33 6.68 -25.78
N TYR A 96 30.01 6.90 -25.94
CA TYR A 96 29.34 8.03 -25.32
C TYR A 96 29.46 7.98 -23.80
N THR A 97 29.95 9.08 -23.23
CA THR A 97 29.98 9.25 -21.77
C THR A 97 28.58 9.53 -21.25
N LEU A 98 28.34 9.27 -19.96
CA LEU A 98 27.09 9.64 -19.32
C LEU A 98 26.83 11.16 -19.45
N GLY A 99 27.86 12.00 -19.30
CA GLY A 99 27.73 13.44 -19.50
C GLY A 99 27.21 13.80 -20.89
N THR A 100 27.69 13.12 -21.94
CA THR A 100 27.22 13.30 -23.32
C THR A 100 25.75 12.89 -23.46
N LEU A 101 25.38 11.69 -22.99
CA LEU A 101 24.01 11.19 -23.05
C LEU A 101 23.04 12.10 -22.29
N ARG A 102 23.46 12.67 -21.16
CA ARG A 102 22.65 13.64 -20.40
C ARG A 102 22.31 14.86 -21.24
N THR A 103 23.28 15.40 -21.95
CA THR A 103 23.08 16.57 -22.82
C THR A 103 22.14 16.23 -23.97
N MET A 104 22.29 15.05 -24.57
CA MET A 104 21.40 14.59 -25.65
C MET A 104 19.96 14.38 -25.18
N VAL A 105 19.75 13.78 -23.99
CA VAL A 105 18.40 13.64 -23.42
C VAL A 105 17.78 15.00 -23.08
N LEU A 106 18.60 15.94 -22.60
CA LEU A 106 18.14 17.30 -22.35
C LEU A 106 17.71 18.00 -23.63
N ASP A 107 18.44 17.82 -24.73
CA ASP A 107 18.13 18.44 -26.02
C ASP A 107 16.87 17.85 -26.66
N GLU A 108 16.76 16.52 -26.71
CA GLU A 108 15.65 15.82 -27.37
C GLU A 108 14.35 15.85 -26.56
N PHE A 109 14.43 15.62 -25.24
CA PHE A 109 13.25 15.42 -24.39
C PHE A 109 13.01 16.58 -23.42
N ASN A 110 13.90 17.57 -23.34
CA ASN A 110 13.86 18.64 -22.34
C ASN A 110 13.79 18.12 -20.88
N VAL A 111 14.41 16.95 -20.63
CA VAL A 111 14.45 16.32 -19.30
C VAL A 111 15.88 16.27 -18.79
N LEU A 112 16.15 17.00 -17.70
CA LEU A 112 17.43 16.90 -17.01
C LEU A 112 17.51 15.64 -16.14
N LEU A 113 18.29 14.67 -16.59
CA LEU A 113 18.61 13.47 -15.83
C LEU A 113 19.93 13.62 -15.08
N SER A 114 20.04 12.98 -13.92
CA SER A 114 21.33 12.82 -13.25
C SER A 114 22.10 11.66 -13.87
N GLU A 115 23.44 11.72 -13.85
CA GLU A 115 24.28 10.64 -14.35
C GLU A 115 24.00 9.31 -13.63
N ALA A 116 23.74 9.36 -12.32
CA ALA A 116 23.34 8.19 -11.52
C ALA A 116 22.00 7.59 -11.99
N THR A 117 21.05 8.43 -12.39
CA THR A 117 19.76 7.97 -12.94
C THR A 117 19.97 7.25 -14.26
N MET A 118 20.73 7.83 -15.19
CA MET A 118 20.99 7.18 -16.48
C MET A 118 21.80 5.90 -16.30
N SER A 119 22.87 5.93 -15.48
CA SER A 119 23.67 4.74 -15.16
C SER A 119 22.80 3.60 -14.64
N ARG A 120 21.89 3.87 -13.69
CA ARG A 120 20.96 2.87 -13.17
C ARG A 120 20.07 2.28 -14.28
N HIS A 121 19.57 3.11 -15.18
CA HIS A 121 18.73 2.64 -16.28
C HIS A 121 19.51 1.84 -17.31
N LEU A 122 20.71 2.29 -17.71
CA LEU A 122 21.59 1.57 -18.61
C LEU A 122 21.97 0.20 -18.03
N VAL A 123 22.38 0.13 -16.75
CA VAL A 123 22.63 -1.15 -16.07
C VAL A 123 21.38 -2.02 -16.08
N GLY A 124 20.21 -1.46 -15.75
CA GLY A 124 18.95 -2.21 -15.78
C GLY A 124 18.56 -2.74 -17.17
N MET A 125 19.01 -2.10 -18.25
CA MET A 125 18.78 -2.56 -19.63
C MET A 125 19.78 -3.65 -20.03
N PHE A 126 21.08 -3.50 -19.72
CA PHE A 126 22.12 -4.39 -20.23
C PHE A 126 22.51 -5.56 -19.30
N PHE A 127 22.20 -5.52 -18.01
CA PHE A 127 22.59 -6.57 -17.04
C PHE A 127 21.53 -7.65 -16.78
N THR A 128 20.44 -7.70 -17.53
CA THR A 128 19.37 -8.70 -17.34
C THR A 128 19.67 -10.07 -17.95
N ALA A 129 20.79 -10.25 -18.66
CA ALA A 129 21.19 -11.56 -19.18
C ALA A 129 22.09 -12.30 -18.16
N LYS A 130 21.52 -13.23 -17.39
CA LYS A 130 22.30 -14.31 -16.77
C LYS A 130 22.69 -15.27 -17.90
N ARG A 131 23.97 -15.30 -18.30
CA ARG A 131 24.46 -16.30 -19.25
C ARG A 131 24.45 -17.68 -18.57
N GLU A 132 23.84 -18.66 -19.23
CA GLU A 132 23.96 -20.09 -18.94
C GLU A 132 25.31 -20.64 -19.44
#